data_AF-A0A947ZCQ6-F1
#
_entry.id   AF-A0A947ZCQ6-F1
#
_cell.length_a   1.000
_cell.length_b   1.000
_cell.length_c   1.000
_cell.angle_alpha   90.00
_cell.angle_beta   90.00
_cell.angle_gamma   90.00
#
_symmetry.space_group_name_H-M   'P 1'
#
loop_
_entity.id
_entity.type
_entity.pdbx_description
1 polymer ?
#
loop_
_entity_poly.entity_id
_entity_poly.type
_entity_poly.pdbx_seq_one_letter_code
_entity_poly.pdbx_strand_id
1 'polypeptide(L)'
;MKFLKDWKTNRMFLIASGIGVSVLLIALLTAILSRGSTLAKLLIDFQEEGSSLFPYPLTIQNIMWVMFGVAIGDALYRHHSANNERASIELGLLPESHNAIITKENLPELMEKSYVYRQKHGYFLARLIHSAGMSFQTHSSAEQAHEVMSSQVDIELHRSDLRYTLLRYIAWLLPTLGFIGTVVGISASLSSIEVGNKTQMQQSEKMEGEQATKKNSTIQKSSTDDVTS
;
A
#
# COMPACT_ATOMS: atom_id res chain seq x y z
N MET A 1 -10.67 -7.06 -27.71
CA MET A 1 -10.78 -7.87 -26.48
C MET A 1 -9.43 -8.37 -25.91
N LYS A 2 -8.35 -8.54 -26.70
CA LYS A 2 -6.98 -8.83 -26.18
C LYS A 2 -6.46 -7.77 -25.19
N PHE A 3 -6.70 -6.48 -25.48
CA PHE A 3 -6.26 -5.35 -24.65
C PHE A 3 -6.75 -5.39 -23.18
N LEU A 4 -7.95 -5.91 -22.93
CA LEU A 4 -8.51 -6.08 -21.57
C LEU A 4 -7.89 -7.26 -20.81
N LYS A 5 -7.42 -8.28 -21.54
CA LYS A 5 -6.76 -9.47 -20.96
C LYS A 5 -5.31 -9.16 -20.59
N ASP A 6 -4.64 -8.35 -21.41
CA ASP A 6 -3.25 -7.96 -21.18
C ASP A 6 -3.10 -7.02 -19.97
N TRP A 7 -4.12 -6.20 -19.66
CA TRP A 7 -4.14 -5.38 -18.44
C TRP A 7 -4.07 -6.25 -17.18
N LYS A 8 -4.93 -7.26 -17.04
CA LYS A 8 -4.95 -8.12 -15.82
C LYS A 8 -3.69 -8.98 -15.67
N THR A 9 -2.95 -9.19 -16.76
CA THR A 9 -1.78 -10.09 -16.80
C THR A 9 -0.46 -9.32 -16.57
N ASN A 10 -0.46 -7.99 -16.64
CA ASN A 10 0.74 -7.19 -16.45
C ASN A 10 0.82 -6.61 -15.03
N ARG A 11 1.73 -7.16 -14.21
CA ARG A 11 2.01 -6.69 -12.85
C ARG A 11 2.28 -5.18 -12.79
N MET A 12 3.09 -4.65 -13.72
CA MET A 12 3.49 -3.24 -13.70
C MET A 12 2.28 -2.34 -13.91
N PHE A 13 1.36 -2.74 -14.81
CA PHE A 13 0.15 -1.97 -15.05
C PHE A 13 -0.75 -1.97 -13.81
N LEU A 14 -0.99 -3.12 -13.17
CA LEU A 14 -1.85 -3.18 -11.98
C LEU A 14 -1.31 -2.33 -10.83
N ILE A 15 0.01 -2.36 -10.60
CA ILE A 15 0.66 -1.48 -9.63
C ILE A 15 0.51 -0.01 -10.02
N ALA A 16 0.76 0.34 -11.28
CA ALA A 16 0.59 1.71 -11.79
C ALA A 16 -0.87 2.19 -11.65
N SER A 17 -1.84 1.31 -11.89
CA SER A 17 -3.26 1.61 -11.69
C SER A 17 -3.60 1.80 -10.22
N GLY A 18 -2.99 1.04 -9.30
CA GLY A 18 -3.12 1.24 -7.85
C GLY A 18 -2.57 2.59 -7.39
N ILE A 19 -1.42 3.00 -7.93
CA ILE A 19 -0.87 4.35 -7.71
C ILE A 19 -1.82 5.41 -8.26
N GLY A 20 -2.27 5.24 -9.51
CA GLY A 20 -3.19 6.18 -10.16
C GLY A 20 -4.50 6.36 -9.40
N VAL A 21 -5.11 5.26 -8.94
CA VAL A 21 -6.32 5.29 -8.10
C VAL A 21 -6.05 6.01 -6.77
N SER A 22 -4.86 5.82 -6.17
CA SER A 22 -4.51 6.50 -4.91
C SER A 22 -4.31 8.00 -5.11
N VAL A 23 -3.64 8.40 -6.19
CA VAL A 23 -3.46 9.82 -6.54
C VAL A 23 -4.81 10.47 -6.87
N LEU A 24 -5.68 9.77 -7.61
CA LEU A 24 -7.04 10.22 -7.89
C LEU A 24 -7.87 10.32 -6.61
N LEU A 25 -7.74 9.38 -5.68
CA LEU A 25 -8.40 9.43 -4.37
C LEU A 25 -7.93 10.67 -3.60
N ILE A 26 -6.62 10.93 -3.54
CA ILE A 26 -6.06 12.12 -2.88
C ILE A 26 -6.58 13.40 -3.54
N ALA A 27 -6.54 13.48 -4.88
CA ALA A 27 -7.03 14.65 -5.62
C ALA A 27 -8.53 14.88 -5.43
N LEU A 28 -9.33 13.81 -5.45
CA LEU A 28 -10.77 13.85 -5.21
C LEU A 28 -11.08 14.29 -3.77
N LEU A 29 -10.40 13.71 -2.79
CA LEU A 29 -10.54 14.13 -1.39
C LEU A 29 -10.12 15.59 -1.20
N THR A 30 -9.09 16.06 -1.90
CA THR A 30 -8.66 17.47 -1.86
C THR A 30 -9.69 18.40 -2.48
N ALA A 31 -10.40 17.96 -3.52
CA ALA A 31 -11.43 18.74 -4.20
C ALA A 31 -12.77 18.78 -3.43
N ILE A 32 -13.12 17.69 -2.74
CA ILE A 32 -14.39 17.55 -2.00
C ILE A 32 -14.32 18.20 -0.62
N LEU A 33 -13.15 18.16 0.03
CA LEU A 33 -13.02 18.56 1.43
C LEU A 33 -12.58 20.02 1.54
N SER A 34 -13.49 20.87 2.02
CA SER A 34 -13.22 22.30 2.25
C SER A 34 -12.04 22.49 3.21
N ARG A 35 -11.18 23.46 2.89
CA ARG A 35 -10.02 23.87 3.72
C ARG A 35 -10.55 24.21 5.12
N GLY A 36 -10.11 23.46 6.15
CA GLY A 36 -10.48 23.68 7.54
C GLY A 36 -11.28 22.57 8.23
N SER A 37 -11.84 21.59 7.50
CA SER A 37 -12.51 20.44 8.14
C SER A 37 -11.50 19.56 8.90
N THR A 38 -11.87 19.11 10.11
CA THR A 38 -11.07 18.16 10.92
C THR A 38 -10.74 16.89 10.13
N LEU A 39 -11.62 16.49 9.22
CA LEU A 39 -11.43 15.35 8.32
C LEU A 39 -10.36 15.61 7.26
N ALA A 40 -10.21 16.85 6.76
CA ALA A 40 -9.17 17.20 5.78
C ALA A 40 -7.78 17.20 6.38
N LYS A 41 -7.69 17.63 7.64
CA LYS A 41 -6.47 17.54 8.45
C LYS A 41 -6.09 16.08 8.72
N LEU A 42 -7.06 15.21 8.97
CA LEU A 42 -6.78 13.80 9.31
C LEU A 42 -6.52 12.91 8.07
N LEU A 43 -7.25 13.12 6.96
CA LEU A 43 -7.20 12.22 5.80
C LEU A 43 -6.11 12.56 4.78
N ILE A 44 -5.72 13.84 4.67
CA ILE A 44 -4.81 14.35 3.64
C ILE A 44 -3.66 15.16 4.26
N ASP A 45 -3.76 15.48 5.55
CA ASP A 45 -2.87 16.45 6.22
C ASP A 45 -2.87 17.80 5.49
N PHE A 46 -4.06 18.22 5.05
CA PHE A 46 -4.28 19.49 4.38
C PHE A 46 -4.38 20.60 5.45
N GLN A 47 -3.22 20.98 6.02
CA GLN A 47 -3.09 22.10 6.96
C GLN A 47 -2.88 23.43 6.23
N GLU A 48 -3.37 24.51 6.86
CA GLU A 48 -3.06 25.88 6.45
C GLU A 48 -1.56 26.16 6.68
N GLU A 49 -0.97 26.90 5.74
CA GLU A 49 0.45 27.26 5.65
C GLU A 49 1.02 27.70 7.01
N GLY A 50 1.83 26.86 7.66
CA GLY A 50 2.61 27.27 8.82
C GLY A 50 2.95 26.21 9.88
N SER A 51 2.29 25.04 9.89
CA SER A 51 2.48 24.04 10.97
C SER A 51 2.93 22.64 10.54
N SER A 52 3.05 22.35 9.24
CA SER A 52 3.49 21.03 8.79
C SER A 52 5.02 20.98 8.65
N LEU A 53 5.64 19.99 9.30
CA LEU A 53 7.07 19.66 9.14
C LEU A 53 7.43 19.24 7.70
N PHE A 54 6.43 18.85 6.89
CA PHE A 54 6.60 18.38 5.52
C PHE A 54 5.81 19.25 4.53
N PRO A 55 6.38 19.55 3.33
CA PRO A 55 5.70 20.32 2.30
C PRO A 55 4.59 19.50 1.65
N TYR A 56 3.38 20.06 1.58
CA TYR A 56 2.29 19.50 0.78
C TYR A 56 2.70 19.45 -0.71
N PRO A 57 2.47 18.34 -1.45
CA PRO A 57 1.66 17.16 -1.13
C PRO A 57 2.43 15.96 -0.53
N LEU A 58 3.71 16.10 -0.18
CA LEU A 58 4.56 15.02 0.33
C LEU A 58 4.36 14.80 1.84
N THR A 59 3.12 14.57 2.25
CA THR A 59 2.76 14.26 3.64
C THR A 59 2.93 12.76 3.91
N ILE A 60 3.19 12.39 5.16
CA ILE A 60 3.27 10.97 5.58
C ILE A 60 1.97 10.24 5.20
N GLN A 61 0.83 10.93 5.36
CA GLN A 61 -0.50 10.40 5.03
C GLN A 61 -0.64 10.09 3.52
N ASN A 62 -0.25 11.01 2.64
CA ASN A 62 -0.32 10.78 1.19
C ASN A 62 0.62 9.66 0.74
N ILE A 63 1.81 9.56 1.35
CA ILE A 63 2.74 8.46 1.11
C ILE A 63 2.11 7.13 1.52
N MET A 64 1.45 7.07 2.68
CA MET A 64 0.75 5.85 3.13
C MET A 64 -0.37 5.45 2.17
N TRP A 65 -1.17 6.41 1.68
CA TRP A 65 -2.20 6.14 0.67
C TRP A 65 -1.62 5.55 -0.62
N VAL A 66 -0.54 6.12 -1.14
CA VAL A 66 0.13 5.60 -2.35
C VAL A 66 0.70 4.21 -2.12
N MET A 67 1.39 3.97 -1.00
CA MET A 67 1.94 2.66 -0.64
C MET A 67 0.84 1.61 -0.48
N PHE A 68 -0.29 1.99 0.12
CA PHE A 68 -1.47 1.13 0.22
C PHE A 68 -2.04 0.78 -1.16
N GLY A 69 -2.14 1.75 -2.08
CA GLY A 69 -2.55 1.48 -3.46
C GLY A 69 -1.61 0.53 -4.21
N VAL A 70 -0.30 0.70 -4.03
CA VAL A 70 0.72 -0.22 -4.58
C VAL A 70 0.50 -1.64 -4.04
N ALA A 71 0.31 -1.78 -2.72
CA ALA A 71 0.07 -3.06 -2.09
C ALA A 71 -1.21 -3.74 -2.61
N ILE A 72 -2.31 -2.99 -2.76
CA ILE A 72 -3.54 -3.52 -3.34
C ILE A 72 -3.32 -3.94 -4.80
N GLY A 73 -2.68 -3.11 -5.62
CA GLY A 73 -2.41 -3.44 -7.02
C GLY A 73 -1.59 -4.73 -7.17
N ASP A 74 -0.55 -4.89 -6.35
CA ASP A 74 0.28 -6.10 -6.33
C ASP A 74 -0.49 -7.31 -5.76
N ALA A 75 -1.31 -7.13 -4.72
CA ALA A 75 -2.15 -8.19 -4.15
C ALA A 75 -3.22 -8.70 -5.14
N LEU A 76 -3.87 -7.80 -5.88
CA LEU A 76 -4.86 -8.16 -6.90
C LEU A 76 -4.22 -8.94 -8.06
N TYR A 77 -3.03 -8.51 -8.51
CA TYR A 77 -2.28 -9.25 -9.51
C TYR A 77 -1.98 -10.68 -9.05
N ARG A 78 -1.51 -10.84 -7.81
CA ARG A 78 -1.22 -12.16 -7.23
C ARG A 78 -2.46 -13.02 -7.09
N HIS A 79 -3.56 -12.44 -6.63
CA HIS A 79 -4.83 -13.14 -6.51
C HIS A 79 -5.28 -13.66 -7.88
N HIS A 80 -5.18 -12.83 -8.92
CA HIS A 80 -5.50 -13.23 -10.28
C HIS A 80 -4.57 -14.34 -10.79
N SER A 81 -3.26 -14.19 -10.61
CA SER A 81 -2.28 -15.20 -11.00
C SER A 81 -2.47 -16.53 -10.27
N ALA A 82 -2.80 -16.49 -8.98
CA ALA A 82 -3.06 -17.69 -8.18
C ALA A 82 -4.34 -18.40 -8.62
N ASN A 83 -5.41 -17.64 -8.91
CA ASN A 83 -6.64 -18.22 -9.44
C ASN A 83 -6.45 -18.83 -10.83
N ASN A 84 -5.64 -18.19 -11.68
CA ASN A 84 -5.27 -18.74 -12.98
C ASN A 84 -4.49 -20.06 -12.81
N GLU A 85 -3.58 -20.14 -11.84
CA GLU A 85 -2.87 -21.40 -11.55
C GLU A 85 -3.79 -22.48 -10.96
N ARG A 86 -4.76 -22.11 -10.11
CA ARG A 86 -5.76 -23.06 -9.59
C ARG A 86 -6.59 -23.69 -10.71
N ALA A 87 -6.95 -22.92 -11.73
CA ALA A 87 -7.65 -23.44 -12.89
C ALA A 87 -6.85 -24.53 -13.62
N SER A 88 -5.53 -24.60 -13.46
CA SER A 88 -4.72 -25.67 -14.04
C SER A 88 -4.95 -27.04 -13.41
N ILE A 89 -5.35 -27.07 -12.13
CA ILE A 89 -5.66 -28.31 -11.41
C ILE A 89 -6.99 -28.88 -11.95
N GLU A 90 -7.96 -28.01 -12.21
CA GLU A 90 -9.28 -28.37 -12.76
C GLU A 90 -9.21 -28.89 -14.21
N LEU A 91 -8.07 -28.73 -14.90
CA LEU A 91 -7.89 -29.27 -16.25
C LEU A 91 -7.77 -30.80 -16.29
N GLY A 92 -7.64 -31.47 -15.14
CA GLY A 92 -7.52 -32.93 -15.08
C GLY A 92 -6.31 -33.42 -15.87
N LEU A 93 -5.19 -32.68 -15.82
CA LEU A 93 -3.99 -33.03 -16.58
C LEU A 93 -3.43 -34.39 -16.17
N LEU A 94 -3.58 -34.76 -14.89
CA LEU A 94 -3.16 -36.05 -14.37
C LEU A 94 -4.39 -36.94 -14.12
N PRO A 95 -4.26 -38.26 -14.26
CA PRO A 95 -5.35 -39.16 -13.92
C PRO A 95 -5.60 -39.14 -12.40
N GLU A 96 -6.82 -38.80 -11.99
CA GLU A 96 -7.21 -38.68 -10.57
C GLU A 96 -7.62 -40.03 -9.95
N SER A 97 -7.75 -41.07 -10.75
CA SER A 97 -8.07 -42.42 -10.26
C SER A 97 -6.87 -43.02 -9.53
N HIS A 98 -7.08 -43.55 -8.33
CA HIS A 98 -6.03 -44.15 -7.50
C HIS A 98 -5.33 -45.37 -8.13
N ASN A 99 -5.94 -45.98 -9.15
CA ASN A 99 -5.41 -47.14 -9.86
C ASN A 99 -4.69 -46.78 -11.17
N ALA A 100 -4.64 -45.50 -11.55
CA ALA A 100 -3.95 -45.10 -12.77
C ALA A 100 -2.44 -45.01 -12.50
N ILE A 101 -1.72 -45.98 -13.04
CA ILE A 101 -0.26 -45.96 -13.08
C ILE A 101 0.17 -45.26 -14.38
N ILE A 102 1.05 -44.27 -14.25
CA ILE A 102 1.70 -43.64 -15.41
C ILE A 102 2.80 -44.60 -15.87
N THR A 103 2.64 -45.16 -17.06
CA THR A 103 3.55 -46.11 -17.69
C THR A 103 4.24 -45.46 -18.88
N LYS A 104 5.30 -46.08 -19.42
CA LYS A 104 6.03 -45.52 -20.58
C LYS A 104 5.14 -45.31 -21.80
N GLU A 105 4.08 -46.10 -21.93
CA GLU A 105 3.17 -46.09 -23.08
C GLU A 105 2.14 -44.95 -23.01
N ASN A 106 1.72 -44.53 -21.81
CA ASN A 106 0.71 -43.46 -21.63
C ASN A 106 1.33 -42.08 -21.37
N LEU A 107 2.62 -42.04 -21.05
CA LEU A 107 3.36 -40.80 -20.77
C LEU A 107 3.43 -39.83 -21.96
N PRO A 108 3.63 -40.26 -23.23
CA PRO A 108 3.67 -39.35 -24.37
C PRO A 108 2.36 -38.57 -24.55
N GLU A 109 1.21 -39.22 -24.40
CA GLU A 109 -0.11 -38.57 -24.52
C GLU A 109 -0.31 -37.51 -23.42
N LEU A 110 0.10 -37.85 -22.19
CA LEU A 110 0.10 -36.93 -21.06
C LEU A 110 1.02 -35.71 -21.30
N MET A 111 2.20 -35.95 -21.85
CA MET A 111 3.16 -34.89 -22.17
C MET A 111 2.67 -33.98 -23.30
N GLU A 112 2.02 -34.53 -24.31
CA GLU A 112 1.42 -33.73 -25.40
C GLU A 112 0.30 -32.83 -24.87
N LYS A 113 -0.61 -33.38 -24.06
CA LYS A 113 -1.66 -32.60 -23.38
C LYS A 113 -1.06 -31.48 -22.54
N SER A 114 -0.07 -31.79 -21.70
CA SER A 114 0.59 -30.77 -20.87
C SER A 114 1.36 -29.72 -21.69
N TYR A 115 1.97 -30.09 -22.82
CA TYR A 115 2.68 -29.17 -23.71
C TYR A 115 1.76 -28.09 -24.29
N VAL A 116 0.56 -28.46 -24.75
CA VAL A 116 -0.42 -27.51 -25.31
C VAL A 116 -0.83 -26.47 -24.26
N TYR A 117 -1.16 -26.91 -23.04
CA TYR A 117 -1.53 -25.99 -21.96
C TYR A 117 -0.34 -25.16 -21.46
N ARG A 118 0.86 -25.73 -21.44
CA ARG A 118 2.11 -25.00 -21.13
C ARG A 118 2.34 -23.86 -22.13
N GLN A 119 2.21 -24.11 -23.43
CA GLN A 119 2.47 -23.11 -24.46
C GLN A 119 1.41 -21.98 -24.43
N LYS A 120 0.14 -22.34 -24.20
CA LYS A 120 -0.98 -21.40 -24.27
C LYS A 120 -1.18 -20.57 -22.99
N HIS A 121 -0.92 -21.14 -21.82
CA HIS A 121 -1.24 -20.54 -20.53
C HIS A 121 -0.08 -20.43 -19.55
N GLY A 122 1.03 -21.15 -19.80
CA GLY A 122 2.22 -21.07 -18.97
C GLY A 122 2.07 -21.65 -17.56
N TYR A 123 1.04 -22.45 -17.30
CA TYR A 123 0.77 -23.04 -15.97
C TYR A 123 1.99 -23.78 -15.41
N PHE A 124 2.21 -23.65 -14.11
CA PHE A 124 3.28 -24.36 -13.40
C PHE A 124 3.04 -25.87 -13.43
N LEU A 125 1.82 -26.34 -13.19
CA LEU A 125 1.51 -27.78 -13.21
C LEU A 125 1.86 -28.43 -14.56
N ALA A 126 1.46 -27.81 -15.67
CA ALA A 126 1.76 -28.30 -17.01
C ALA A 126 3.28 -28.33 -17.31
N ARG A 127 4.02 -27.34 -16.77
CA ARG A 127 5.48 -27.26 -16.89
C ARG A 127 6.17 -28.36 -16.08
N LEU A 128 5.68 -28.63 -14.88
CA LEU A 128 6.19 -29.67 -13.99
C LEU A 128 6.00 -31.06 -14.62
N ILE A 129 4.80 -31.36 -15.13
CA ILE A 129 4.48 -32.62 -15.81
C ILE A 129 5.39 -32.83 -17.02
N HIS A 130 5.53 -31.81 -17.87
CA HIS A 130 6.37 -31.90 -19.06
C HIS A 130 7.85 -32.14 -18.71
N SER A 131 8.38 -31.43 -17.70
CA SER A 131 9.77 -31.59 -17.28
C SER A 131 10.05 -32.94 -16.60
N ALA A 132 9.15 -33.40 -15.73
CA ALA A 132 9.27 -34.71 -15.10
C ALA A 132 9.15 -35.84 -16.13
N GLY A 133 8.18 -35.74 -17.05
CA GLY A 133 8.01 -36.69 -18.14
C GLY A 133 9.21 -36.73 -19.09
N MET A 134 9.81 -35.58 -19.41
CA MET A 134 11.02 -35.54 -20.22
C MET A 134 12.21 -36.21 -19.51
N SER A 135 12.38 -35.94 -18.21
CA SER A 135 13.40 -36.59 -17.40
C SER A 135 13.24 -38.12 -17.40
N PHE A 136 12.00 -38.59 -17.23
CA PHE A 136 11.67 -40.02 -17.26
C PHE A 136 11.90 -40.67 -18.62
N GLN A 137 11.56 -40.00 -19.74
CA GLN A 137 11.84 -40.55 -21.07
C GLN A 137 13.34 -40.71 -21.34
N THR A 138 14.14 -39.72 -20.94
CA THR A 138 15.59 -39.75 -21.17
C THR A 138 16.30 -40.80 -20.31
N HIS A 139 15.93 -40.91 -19.03
CA HIS A 139 16.67 -41.75 -18.07
C HIS A 139 15.97 -43.07 -17.75
N SER A 140 14.71 -43.25 -18.17
CA SER A 140 13.86 -44.39 -17.82
C SER A 140 13.77 -44.68 -16.31
N SER A 141 14.00 -43.66 -15.48
CA SER A 141 14.07 -43.76 -14.01
C SER A 141 13.03 -42.85 -13.36
N ALA A 142 12.19 -43.43 -12.52
CA ALA A 142 11.22 -42.70 -11.70
C ALA A 142 11.92 -41.81 -10.65
N GLU A 143 13.07 -42.25 -10.14
CA GLU A 143 13.87 -41.50 -9.18
C GLU A 143 14.40 -40.20 -9.78
N GLN A 144 14.90 -40.25 -11.03
CA GLN A 144 15.38 -39.07 -11.74
C GLN A 144 14.25 -38.08 -12.07
N ALA A 145 13.04 -38.60 -12.36
CA ALA A 145 11.86 -37.75 -12.57
C ALA A 145 11.41 -37.08 -11.27
N HIS A 146 11.46 -37.80 -10.14
CA HIS A 146 11.16 -37.27 -8.82
C HIS A 146 12.14 -36.17 -8.40
N GLU A 147 13.44 -36.36 -8.61
CA GLU A 147 14.47 -35.35 -8.31
C GLU A 147 14.23 -34.05 -9.08
N VAL A 148 13.98 -34.15 -10.40
CA VAL A 148 13.67 -32.98 -11.24
C VAL A 148 12.38 -32.28 -10.79
N MET A 149 11.35 -33.06 -10.45
CA MET A 149 10.08 -32.53 -9.96
C MET A 149 10.27 -31.78 -8.64
N SER A 150 10.95 -32.38 -7.66
CA SER A 150 11.23 -31.77 -6.35
C SER A 150 12.02 -30.47 -6.53
N SER A 151 13.08 -30.50 -7.32
CA SER A 151 13.90 -29.32 -7.60
C SER A 151 13.08 -28.16 -8.19
N GLN A 152 12.16 -28.44 -9.12
CA GLN A 152 11.29 -27.40 -9.68
C GLN A 152 10.27 -26.85 -8.69
N VAL A 153 9.72 -27.70 -7.83
CA VAL A 153 8.84 -27.26 -6.75
C VAL A 153 9.59 -26.33 -5.81
N ASP A 154 10.80 -26.69 -5.38
CA ASP A 154 11.63 -25.88 -4.49
C ASP A 154 11.98 -24.51 -5.10
N ILE A 155 12.35 -24.50 -6.38
CA ILE A 155 12.63 -23.26 -7.11
C ILE A 155 11.38 -22.37 -7.19
N GLU A 156 10.20 -22.94 -7.46
CA GLU A 156 8.97 -22.16 -7.55
C GLU A 156 8.43 -21.69 -6.20
N LEU A 157 8.66 -22.45 -5.12
CA LEU A 157 8.42 -21.99 -3.75
C LEU A 157 9.29 -20.77 -3.43
N HIS A 158 10.60 -20.85 -3.71
CA HIS A 158 11.50 -19.72 -3.51
C HIS A 158 11.12 -18.50 -4.37
N ARG A 159 10.72 -18.72 -5.62
CA ARG A 159 10.19 -17.65 -6.48
C ARG A 159 8.93 -17.04 -5.93
N SER A 160 8.02 -17.83 -5.36
CA SER A 160 6.81 -17.33 -4.72
C SER A 160 7.17 -16.43 -3.54
N ASP A 161 8.08 -16.86 -2.68
CA ASP A 161 8.57 -16.06 -1.55
C ASP A 161 9.15 -14.72 -2.01
N LEU A 162 10.05 -14.75 -3.01
CA LEU A 162 10.63 -13.54 -3.60
C LEU A 162 9.57 -12.62 -4.19
N ARG A 163 8.52 -13.17 -4.80
CA ARG A 163 7.39 -12.36 -5.23
C ARG A 163 6.81 -11.67 -3.99
N TYR A 164 6.39 -12.39 -2.94
CA TYR A 164 5.65 -11.81 -1.79
C TYR A 164 6.45 -10.83 -0.91
N THR A 165 7.76 -10.74 -1.10
CA THR A 165 8.65 -9.79 -0.44
C THR A 165 8.14 -8.34 -0.44
N LEU A 166 7.69 -7.79 -1.58
CA LEU A 166 7.18 -6.40 -1.64
C LEU A 166 5.98 -6.19 -0.71
N LEU A 167 5.02 -7.11 -0.76
CA LEU A 167 3.80 -7.00 0.03
C LEU A 167 4.11 -7.13 1.54
N ARG A 168 5.04 -8.01 1.89
CA ARG A 168 5.55 -8.16 3.26
C ARG A 168 6.25 -6.88 3.75
N TYR A 169 7.06 -6.24 2.90
CA TYR A 169 7.71 -4.97 3.24
C TYR A 169 6.69 -3.86 3.46
N ILE A 170 5.70 -3.69 2.59
CA ILE A 170 4.67 -2.65 2.76
C ILE A 170 3.82 -2.92 4.01
N ALA A 171 3.45 -4.18 4.26
CA ALA A 171 2.70 -4.56 5.46
C ALA A 171 3.45 -4.26 6.76
N TRP A 172 4.79 -4.33 6.75
CA TRP A 172 5.63 -3.92 7.87
C TRP A 172 5.84 -2.40 7.94
N LEU A 173 5.96 -1.73 6.80
CA LEU A 173 6.24 -0.29 6.71
C LEU A 173 5.04 0.58 7.10
N LEU A 174 3.81 0.18 6.73
CA LEU A 174 2.62 1.00 7.02
C LEU A 174 2.40 1.26 8.52
N PRO A 175 2.52 0.26 9.43
CA PRO A 175 2.43 0.50 10.87
C PRO A 175 3.50 1.45 11.41
N THR A 176 4.74 1.37 10.90
CA THR A 176 5.83 2.23 11.37
C THR A 176 5.65 3.67 10.91
N LEU A 177 5.23 3.88 9.66
CA LEU A 177 4.84 5.21 9.16
C LEU A 177 3.63 5.76 9.92
N GLY A 178 2.65 4.93 10.24
CA GLY A 178 1.50 5.32 11.06
C GLY A 178 1.91 5.81 12.44
N PHE A 179 2.83 5.10 13.12
CA PHE A 179 3.37 5.54 14.41
C PHE A 179 4.14 6.86 14.30
N ILE A 180 4.92 7.06 13.24
CA ILE A 180 5.61 8.35 13.01
C ILE A 180 4.57 9.46 12.84
N GLY A 181 3.51 9.21 12.06
CA GLY A 181 2.41 10.16 11.86
C GLY A 181 1.72 10.56 13.18
N THR A 182 1.48 9.61 14.09
CA THR A 182 0.88 9.92 15.39
C THR A 182 1.80 10.74 16.28
N VAL A 183 3.10 10.40 16.34
CA VAL A 183 4.09 11.16 17.13
C VAL A 183 4.21 12.60 16.61
N VAL A 184 4.26 12.78 15.29
CA VAL A 184 4.29 14.12 14.66
C VAL A 184 2.99 14.88 14.92
N GLY A 185 1.83 14.22 14.85
CA GLY A 185 0.54 14.85 15.13
C GLY A 185 0.41 15.34 16.58
N ILE A 186 0.90 14.55 17.55
CA ILE A 186 0.90 14.93 18.97
C ILE A 186 1.87 16.09 19.22
N SER A 187 3.07 16.06 18.66
CA SER A 187 4.06 17.13 18.86
C SER A 187 3.58 18.47 18.28
N ALA A 188 2.94 18.45 17.10
CA ALA A 188 2.34 19.64 16.49
C ALA A 188 1.15 20.18 17.32
N SER A 189 0.38 19.31 17.95
CA SER A 189 -0.72 19.73 18.83
C SER A 189 -0.19 20.40 20.10
N LEU A 190 0.87 19.85 20.70
CA LEU A 190 1.48 20.41 21.90
C LEU A 190 2.13 21.77 21.63
N SER A 191 2.84 21.94 20.51
CA SER A 191 3.43 23.24 20.15
C SER A 191 2.37 24.31 19.90
N SER A 192 1.24 23.94 19.30
CA SER A 192 0.11 24.84 19.07
C SER A 192 -0.53 25.33 20.38
N ILE A 193 -0.64 24.45 21.39
CA ILE A 193 -1.12 24.81 22.72
C ILE A 193 -0.15 25.78 23.41
N GLU A 194 1.16 25.55 23.32
CA GLU A 194 2.15 26.43 23.91
C GLU A 194 2.13 27.84 23.30
N VAL A 195 2.00 27.95 21.98
CA VAL A 195 1.85 29.25 21.29
C VAL A 195 0.55 29.93 21.73
N GLY A 196 -0.56 29.19 21.79
CA GLY A 196 -1.85 29.71 22.25
C GLY A 196 -1.79 30.29 23.67
N ASN A 197 -1.10 29.61 24.59
CA ASN A 197 -0.88 30.11 25.94
C ASN A 197 -0.03 31.39 25.95
N LYS A 198 1.04 31.47 25.16
CA LYS A 198 1.88 32.68 25.04
C LYS A 198 1.09 33.88 24.49
N THR A 199 0.23 33.65 23.49
CA THR A 199 -0.63 34.71 22.93
C THR A 199 -1.68 35.20 23.93
N GLN A 200 -2.27 34.31 24.73
CA GLN A 200 -3.22 34.69 25.79
C GLN A 200 -2.53 35.52 26.88
N MET A 201 -1.34 35.11 27.33
CA MET A 201 -0.56 35.86 28.34
C MET A 201 -0.20 37.28 27.85
N GLN A 202 0.17 37.44 26.58
CA GLN A 202 0.46 38.76 26.01
C GLN A 202 -0.80 39.63 25.86
N GLN A 203 -1.97 39.03 25.64
CA GLN A 203 -3.24 39.76 25.58
C GLN A 203 -3.71 40.20 26.96
N SER A 204 -3.54 39.36 27.99
CA SER A 204 -3.84 39.76 29.38
C SER A 204 -2.92 40.88 29.85
N GLU A 205 -1.61 40.81 29.59
CA GLU A 205 -0.67 41.88 29.95
C GLU A 205 -0.98 43.20 29.23
N LYS A 206 -1.37 43.15 27.94
CA LYS A 206 -1.79 44.34 27.19
C LYS A 206 -3.08 44.95 27.73
N MET A 207 -4.08 44.12 28.09
CA MET A 207 -5.33 44.61 28.67
C MET A 207 -5.13 45.20 30.08
N GLU A 208 -4.26 44.61 30.90
CA GLU A 208 -3.90 45.16 32.22
C GLU A 208 -3.15 46.49 32.09
N GLY A 209 -2.19 46.59 31.16
CA GLY A 209 -1.47 47.82 30.86
C GLY A 209 -2.36 48.96 30.34
N GLU A 210 -3.33 48.64 29.47
CA GLU A 210 -4.28 49.62 28.94
C GLU A 210 -5.28 50.11 30.00
N GLN A 211 -5.72 49.22 30.91
CA GLN A 211 -6.56 49.59 32.05
C GLN A 211 -5.79 50.46 33.06
N ALA A 212 -4.53 50.13 33.35
CA ALA A 212 -3.68 50.94 34.23
C ALA A 212 -3.45 52.35 33.66
N THR A 213 -3.28 52.47 32.34
CA THR A 213 -3.09 53.76 31.65
C THR A 213 -4.38 54.59 31.63
N LYS A 214 -5.55 53.96 31.36
CA LYS A 214 -6.86 54.64 31.48
C LYS A 214 -7.15 55.12 32.90
N LYS A 215 -6.83 54.32 33.91
CA LYS A 215 -7.01 54.69 35.33
C LYS A 215 -6.14 55.89 35.71
N ASN A 216 -4.88 55.93 35.30
CA ASN A 216 -3.99 57.07 35.58
C ASN A 216 -4.43 58.35 34.85
N SER A 217 -4.88 58.25 33.59
CA SER A 217 -5.41 59.41 32.85
C SER A 217 -6.71 59.97 33.46
N THR A 218 -7.52 59.12 34.10
CA THR A 218 -8.76 59.54 34.79
C THR A 218 -8.45 60.24 36.12
N ILE A 219 -7.46 59.74 36.86
CA ILE A 219 -6.97 60.37 38.11
C ILE A 219 -6.33 61.72 37.81
N GLN A 220 -5.53 61.82 36.74
CA GLN A 220 -4.88 63.09 36.37
C GLN A 220 -5.89 64.14 35.90
N LYS A 221 -6.96 63.74 35.20
CA LYS A 221 -8.06 64.65 34.81
C LYS A 221 -8.86 65.15 36.03
N SER A 222 -9.14 64.28 37.01
CA SER A 222 -9.84 64.72 38.24
C SER A 222 -8.99 65.63 39.13
N SER A 223 -7.65 65.55 39.08
CA SER A 223 -6.77 66.47 39.82
C SER A 223 -6.56 67.82 39.12
N THR A 224 -6.96 67.99 37.86
CA THR A 224 -6.81 69.27 37.14
C THR A 224 -8.07 70.14 37.26
N ASP A 225 -9.24 69.51 37.44
CA ASP A 225 -10.52 70.21 37.58
C ASP A 225 -10.70 70.88 38.98
N ASP A 226 -9.97 70.42 40.00
CA ASP A 226 -9.99 70.99 41.36
C ASP A 226 -9.08 72.24 41.55
N VAL A 227 -8.32 72.65 40.53
CA VAL A 227 -7.37 73.79 40.62
C VAL A 227 -7.88 75.04 39.86
N THR A 228 -9.09 75.00 39.28
CA THR A 228 -9.66 76.14 38.53
C THR A 228 -11.04 76.63 39.01
N SER A 229 -11.39 76.38 40.28
CA SER A 229 -12.44 77.14 40.98
C SER A 229 -11.87 78.20 41.91
#